data_AF-A0A1H2QJ78-F1
#
_entry.id   AF-A0A1H2QJ78-F1
#
_cell.length_a   1.000
_cell.length_b   1.000
_cell.length_c   1.000
_cell.angle_alpha   90.00
_cell.angle_beta   90.00
_cell.angle_gamma   90.00
#
_symmetry.space_group_name_H-M   'P 1'
#
loop_
_entity.id
_entity.type
_entity.pdbx_description
1 polymer ?
#
loop_
_entity_poly.entity_id
_entity_poly.type
_entity_poly.pdbx_seq_one_letter_code
_entity_poly.pdbx_strand_id
1 'polypeptide(L)'
;MDWSGRRRYLPAAGFSLLLLVTSLLLVPEGAGEQVPALLGFALDKWVHAASYGLLAALLAWGRQARDVTTVAALVTVSVCYGAGVELLQALVPSRGVSGADFVANAVGAVLAGLAWLLVRRFGKLSDRTGPPPRQ
;
A
#
# COMPACT_ATOMS: atom_id res chain seq x y z
N MET A 1 16.70 -1.30 23.36
CA MET A 1 15.87 -1.51 22.15
C MET A 1 14.65 -0.61 22.25
N ASP A 2 14.51 0.34 21.33
CA ASP A 2 13.35 1.22 21.22
C ASP A 2 12.07 0.39 20.92
N TRP A 3 11.25 0.19 21.94
CA TRP A 3 9.96 -0.50 21.85
C TRP A 3 8.87 0.34 21.17
N SER A 4 9.05 1.65 21.10
CA SER A 4 8.06 2.59 20.55
C SER A 4 8.06 2.57 19.01
N GLY A 5 9.24 2.44 18.39
CA GLY A 5 9.40 2.32 16.94
C GLY A 5 8.82 1.02 16.40
N ARG A 6 9.06 -0.11 17.08
CA ARG A 6 8.53 -1.44 16.67
C ARG A 6 7.00 -1.49 16.70
N ARG A 7 6.37 -0.87 17.71
CA ARG A 7 4.90 -0.83 17.83
C ARG A 7 4.25 -0.10 16.65
N ARG A 8 4.92 0.90 16.05
CA ARG A 8 4.39 1.65 14.90
C ARG A 8 4.37 0.84 13.60
N TYR A 9 5.09 -0.27 13.53
CA TYR A 9 5.01 -1.17 12.37
C TYR A 9 3.94 -2.26 12.54
N LEU A 10 3.34 -2.41 13.73
CA LEU A 10 2.30 -3.42 13.94
C LEU A 10 1.13 -3.30 12.95
N PRO A 11 0.63 -2.09 12.62
CA PRO A 11 -0.41 -1.98 11.60
C PRO A 11 0.05 -2.44 10.22
N ALA A 12 1.26 -2.07 9.79
CA ALA A 12 1.79 -2.50 8.50
C ALA A 12 1.99 -4.02 8.44
N ALA A 13 2.53 -4.62 9.53
CA ALA A 13 2.73 -6.05 9.62
C ALA A 13 1.38 -6.81 9.64
N GLY A 14 0.43 -6.39 10.48
CA GLY A 14 -0.89 -6.99 10.55
C GLY A 14 -1.66 -6.87 9.22
N PHE A 15 -1.59 -5.71 8.59
CA PHE A 15 -2.21 -5.50 7.28
C PHE A 15 -1.56 -6.31 6.17
N SER A 16 -0.21 -6.42 6.16
CA SER A 16 0.47 -7.30 5.21
C SER A 16 0.05 -8.75 5.38
N LEU A 17 -0.04 -9.25 6.63
CA LEU A 17 -0.52 -10.60 6.89
C LEU A 17 -1.96 -10.79 6.41
N LEU A 18 -2.85 -9.83 6.68
CA LEU A 18 -4.22 -9.84 6.19
C LEU A 18 -4.24 -9.93 4.65
N LEU A 19 -3.49 -9.08 3.96
CA LEU A 19 -3.40 -9.07 2.50
C LEU A 19 -2.88 -10.40 1.95
N LEU A 20 -1.86 -10.99 2.57
CA LEU A 20 -1.34 -12.30 2.17
C LEU A 20 -2.41 -13.37 2.29
N VAL A 21 -3.03 -13.46 3.47
CA VAL A 21 -4.04 -14.48 3.75
C VAL A 21 -5.20 -14.36 2.77
N THR A 22 -5.77 -13.16 2.60
CA THR A 22 -6.92 -12.95 1.70
C THR A 22 -6.57 -13.20 0.24
N SER A 23 -5.36 -12.86 -0.20
CA SER A 23 -4.92 -13.09 -1.58
C SER A 23 -4.74 -14.57 -1.91
N LEU A 24 -4.44 -15.40 -0.90
CA LEU A 24 -4.25 -16.84 -1.03
C LEU A 24 -5.51 -17.67 -0.73
N LEU A 25 -6.63 -17.03 -0.35
CA LEU A 25 -7.91 -17.72 -0.22
C LEU A 25 -8.39 -18.21 -1.59
N LEU A 26 -8.99 -19.41 -1.57
CA LEU A 26 -9.69 -19.96 -2.72
C LEU A 26 -10.88 -19.07 -3.06
N VAL A 27 -11.08 -18.86 -4.34
CA VAL A 27 -12.22 -18.12 -4.87
C VAL A 27 -13.14 -19.08 -5.61
N PRO A 28 -14.47 -18.98 -5.41
CA PRO A 28 -15.43 -19.76 -6.19
C PRO A 28 -15.23 -19.55 -7.69
N GLU A 29 -15.39 -20.62 -8.47
CA GLU A 29 -15.32 -20.53 -9.92
C GLU A 29 -16.35 -19.52 -10.45
N GLY A 30 -15.94 -18.70 -11.42
CA GLY A 30 -16.79 -17.65 -12.01
C GLY A 30 -16.89 -16.34 -11.20
N ALA A 31 -16.36 -16.25 -9.98
CA ALA A 31 -16.45 -15.01 -9.19
C ALA A 31 -15.72 -13.81 -9.85
N GLY A 32 -14.70 -14.08 -10.67
CA GLY A 32 -13.98 -13.05 -11.43
C GLY A 32 -14.79 -12.43 -12.58
N GLU A 33 -15.74 -13.18 -13.15
CA GLU A 33 -16.56 -12.72 -14.28
C GLU A 33 -17.67 -11.74 -13.84
N GLN A 34 -17.98 -11.73 -12.55
CA GLN A 34 -19.05 -10.92 -11.97
C GLN A 34 -18.54 -9.62 -11.32
N VAL A 35 -17.25 -9.33 -11.43
CA VAL A 35 -16.66 -8.14 -10.81
C VAL A 35 -17.09 -6.90 -11.61
N PRO A 36 -17.81 -5.94 -10.99
CA PRO A 36 -18.26 -4.75 -11.69
C PRO A 36 -17.06 -3.89 -12.12
N ALA A 37 -17.22 -3.18 -13.23
CA ALA A 37 -16.22 -2.21 -13.68
C ALA A 37 -16.49 -0.83 -13.08
N LEU A 38 -15.42 -0.14 -12.68
CA LEU A 38 -15.40 1.25 -12.27
C LEU A 38 -14.37 2.00 -13.13
N LEU A 39 -14.81 3.07 -13.79
CA LEU A 39 -13.97 3.89 -14.68
C LEU A 39 -13.24 3.07 -15.77
N GLY A 40 -13.88 2.02 -16.29
CA GLY A 40 -13.32 1.17 -17.34
C GLY A 40 -12.36 0.08 -16.86
N PHE A 41 -12.11 -0.03 -15.56
CA PHE A 41 -11.32 -1.10 -14.96
C PHE A 41 -12.17 -1.93 -13.99
N ALA A 42 -11.95 -3.24 -13.96
CA ALA A 42 -12.63 -4.10 -13.00
C ALA A 42 -12.29 -3.68 -11.55
N LEU A 43 -13.28 -3.78 -10.64
CA LEU A 43 -13.19 -3.29 -9.27
C LEU A 43 -12.06 -3.97 -8.48
N ASP A 44 -11.69 -5.20 -8.83
CA ASP A 44 -10.53 -5.90 -8.28
C ASP A 44 -9.25 -5.07 -8.44
N LYS A 45 -9.02 -4.42 -9.59
CA LYS A 45 -7.83 -3.58 -9.82
C LYS A 45 -7.79 -2.38 -8.89
N TRP A 46 -8.94 -1.80 -8.57
CA TRP A 46 -9.04 -0.73 -7.57
C TRP A 46 -8.74 -1.22 -6.17
N VAL A 47 -9.21 -2.42 -5.81
CA VAL A 47 -8.88 -3.08 -4.53
C VAL A 47 -7.39 -3.36 -4.43
N HIS A 48 -6.76 -3.83 -5.50
CA HIS A 48 -5.32 -4.01 -5.60
C HIS A 48 -4.58 -2.68 -5.37
N ALA A 49 -4.89 -1.64 -6.16
CA ALA A 49 -4.27 -0.33 -6.00
C ALA A 49 -4.46 0.26 -4.59
N ALA A 50 -5.67 0.20 -4.04
CA ALA A 50 -5.95 0.70 -2.69
C ALA A 50 -5.20 -0.09 -1.62
N SER A 51 -5.10 -1.41 -1.75
CA SER A 51 -4.43 -2.29 -0.80
C SER A 51 -2.94 -2.01 -0.72
N TYR A 52 -2.25 -2.00 -1.86
CA TYR A 52 -0.81 -1.76 -1.87
C TYR A 52 -0.46 -0.28 -1.64
N GLY A 53 -1.36 0.64 -1.99
CA GLY A 53 -1.28 2.03 -1.55
C GLY A 53 -1.36 2.18 -0.02
N LEU A 54 -2.32 1.50 0.62
CA LEU A 54 -2.46 1.49 2.07
C LEU A 54 -1.24 0.86 2.76
N LEU A 55 -0.73 -0.25 2.23
CA LEU A 55 0.50 -0.87 2.74
C LEU A 55 1.68 0.10 2.69
N ALA A 56 1.91 0.76 1.54
CA ALA A 56 2.96 1.78 1.41
C ALA A 56 2.78 2.95 2.41
N ALA A 57 1.54 3.42 2.61
CA ALA A 57 1.24 4.48 3.57
C ALA A 57 1.49 4.04 5.03
N LEU A 58 1.10 2.82 5.41
CA LEU A 58 1.35 2.27 6.75
C LEU A 58 2.84 2.08 7.01
N LEU A 59 3.60 1.63 6.01
CA LEU A 59 5.06 1.55 6.10
C LEU A 59 5.68 2.94 6.29
N ALA A 60 5.26 3.93 5.50
CA ALA A 60 5.72 5.32 5.61
C ALA A 60 5.39 5.94 6.98
N TRP A 61 4.20 5.63 7.52
CA TRP A 61 3.78 6.04 8.84
C TRP A 61 4.58 5.36 9.95
N GLY A 62 4.76 4.05 9.87
CA GLY A 62 5.58 3.27 10.81
C GLY A 62 7.01 3.79 10.89
N ARG A 63 7.60 4.08 9.71
CA ARG A 63 8.95 4.62 9.59
C ARG A 63 9.06 6.10 9.95
N GLN A 64 7.94 6.81 10.01
CA GLN A 64 7.87 8.27 10.07
C GLN A 64 8.69 8.93 8.96
N ALA A 65 8.55 8.42 7.73
CA ALA A 65 9.34 8.84 6.57
C ALA A 65 9.16 10.33 6.26
N ARG A 66 10.26 11.05 6.04
CA ARG A 66 10.28 12.51 5.81
C ARG A 66 10.91 12.93 4.50
N ASP A 67 11.78 12.10 3.95
CA ASP A 67 12.55 12.33 2.72
C ASP A 67 12.07 11.41 1.59
N VAL A 68 12.34 11.86 0.36
CA VAL A 68 11.92 11.16 -0.86
C VAL A 68 12.56 9.78 -0.96
N THR A 69 13.83 9.65 -0.59
CA THR A 69 14.58 8.38 -0.64
C THR A 69 13.96 7.31 0.24
N THR A 70 13.61 7.64 1.48
CA THR A 70 12.94 6.71 2.40
C THR A 70 11.56 6.33 1.90
N VAL A 71 10.78 7.29 1.38
CA VAL A 71 9.45 6.99 0.82
C VAL A 71 9.57 6.08 -0.41
N ALA A 72 10.50 6.37 -1.32
CA ALA A 72 10.74 5.55 -2.51
C ALA A 72 11.15 4.11 -2.14
N ALA A 73 12.00 3.94 -1.12
CA ALA A 73 12.37 2.62 -0.61
C ALA A 73 11.15 1.86 -0.07
N LEU A 74 10.27 2.52 0.69
CA LEU A 74 9.07 1.89 1.27
C LEU A 74 8.00 1.57 0.21
N VAL A 75 7.86 2.42 -0.81
CA VAL A 75 7.04 2.13 -1.99
C VAL A 75 7.59 0.89 -2.69
N THR A 76 8.90 0.83 -2.91
CA THR A 76 9.56 -0.34 -3.53
C THR A 76 9.31 -1.61 -2.72
N VAL A 77 9.42 -1.55 -1.39
CA VAL A 77 9.07 -2.68 -0.51
C VAL A 77 7.63 -3.13 -0.74
N SER A 78 6.68 -2.20 -0.80
CA SER A 78 5.27 -2.54 -1.06
C SER A 78 5.05 -3.17 -2.44
N VAL A 79 5.76 -2.70 -3.47
CA VAL A 79 5.69 -3.27 -4.83
C VAL A 79 6.28 -4.67 -4.87
N CYS A 80 7.47 -4.87 -4.28
CA CYS A 80 8.09 -6.19 -4.19
C CYS A 80 7.25 -7.17 -3.39
N TYR A 81 6.60 -6.69 -2.32
CA TYR A 81 5.66 -7.50 -1.55
C TYR A 81 4.48 -7.96 -2.42
N GLY A 82 3.89 -7.05 -3.19
CA GLY A 82 2.80 -7.39 -4.11
C GLY A 82 3.21 -8.34 -5.23
N ALA A 83 4.40 -8.15 -5.80
CA ALA A 83 4.97 -9.11 -6.75
C ALA A 83 5.13 -10.50 -6.13
N GLY A 84 5.59 -10.58 -4.88
CA GLY A 84 5.70 -11.84 -4.15
C GLY A 84 4.35 -12.51 -3.92
N VAL A 85 3.32 -11.75 -3.51
CA VAL A 85 1.95 -12.27 -3.36
C VAL A 85 1.40 -12.79 -4.68
N GLU A 86 1.59 -12.05 -5.78
CA GLU A 86 1.17 -12.45 -7.12
C GLU A 86 1.81 -13.77 -7.56
N LEU A 87 3.10 -13.94 -7.30
CA LEU A 87 3.80 -15.20 -7.59
C LEU A 87 3.30 -16.35 -6.72
N LEU A 88 2.97 -16.09 -5.45
CA LEU A 88 2.39 -17.10 -4.56
C LEU A 88 0.96 -17.51 -4.99
N GLN A 89 0.21 -16.61 -5.63
CA GLN A 89 -1.09 -16.94 -6.19
C GLN A 89 -1.01 -17.98 -7.31
N ALA A 90 0.13 -18.13 -7.98
CA ALA A 90 0.36 -19.22 -8.93
C ALA A 90 0.22 -20.62 -8.29
N LEU A 91 0.35 -20.72 -6.97
CA LEU A 91 0.22 -21.96 -6.21
C LEU A 91 -1.23 -22.25 -5.78
N VAL A 92 -2.16 -21.32 -6.00
CA VAL A 92 -3.57 -21.46 -5.61
C VAL A 92 -4.38 -21.82 -6.87
N PRO A 93 -5.04 -22.99 -6.93
CA PRO A 93 -5.69 -23.49 -8.16
C PRO A 93 -6.74 -22.55 -8.77
N SER A 94 -7.43 -21.77 -7.94
CA SER A 94 -8.45 -20.80 -8.37
C SER A 94 -7.89 -19.39 -8.63
N ARG A 95 -6.56 -19.23 -8.61
CA ARG A 95 -5.86 -17.97 -8.86
C ARG A 95 -4.81 -18.17 -9.94
N GLY A 96 -4.32 -17.07 -10.48
CA GLY A 96 -3.23 -17.05 -11.44
C GLY A 96 -2.44 -15.76 -11.33
N VAL A 97 -1.26 -15.74 -11.95
CA VAL A 97 -0.43 -14.55 -12.06
C VAL A 97 -1.05 -13.58 -13.08
N SER A 98 -1.14 -12.33 -12.71
CA SER A 98 -1.77 -11.24 -13.47
C SER A 98 -0.85 -10.02 -13.49
N GLY A 99 -0.36 -9.70 -14.70
CA GLY A 99 0.41 -8.47 -14.91
C GLY A 99 -0.41 -7.21 -14.63
N ALA A 100 -1.72 -7.25 -14.85
CA ALA A 100 -2.61 -6.13 -14.56
C ALA A 100 -2.72 -5.86 -13.05
N ASP A 101 -2.75 -6.92 -12.23
CA ASP A 101 -2.75 -6.77 -10.77
C ASP A 101 -1.42 -6.24 -10.27
N PHE A 102 -0.31 -6.76 -10.79
CA PHE A 102 1.01 -6.19 -10.49
C PHE A 102 1.10 -4.68 -10.81
N VAL A 103 0.59 -4.25 -11.97
CA VAL A 103 0.56 -2.83 -12.35
C VAL A 103 -0.34 -2.03 -11.41
N ALA A 104 -1.52 -2.54 -11.06
CA ALA A 104 -2.42 -1.88 -10.12
C ALA A 104 -1.76 -1.72 -8.73
N ASN A 105 -1.09 -2.75 -8.23
CA ASN A 105 -0.33 -2.73 -6.98
C ASN A 105 0.73 -1.62 -7.01
N ALA A 106 1.50 -1.54 -8.11
CA ALA A 106 2.56 -0.56 -8.27
C ALA A 106 2.03 0.88 -8.34
N VAL A 107 0.98 1.12 -9.13
CA VAL A 107 0.33 2.43 -9.26
C VAL A 107 -0.20 2.88 -7.89
N GLY A 108 -0.91 2.01 -7.17
CA GLY A 108 -1.42 2.30 -5.84
C GLY A 108 -0.34 2.70 -4.84
N ALA A 109 0.74 1.91 -4.77
CA ALA A 109 1.88 2.19 -3.89
C ALA A 109 2.56 3.52 -4.23
N VAL A 110 2.80 3.81 -5.51
CA VAL A 110 3.42 5.06 -5.96
C VAL A 110 2.53 6.26 -5.62
N LEU A 111 1.24 6.20 -5.94
CA LEU A 111 0.29 7.29 -5.64
C LEU A 111 0.23 7.59 -4.14
N ALA A 112 0.19 6.56 -3.30
CA ALA A 112 0.22 6.72 -1.84
C ALA A 112 1.53 7.36 -1.35
N GLY A 113 2.68 6.96 -1.92
CA GLY A 113 3.98 7.57 -1.62
C GLY A 113 4.05 9.05 -2.00
N LEU A 114 3.53 9.41 -3.18
CA LEU A 114 3.43 10.80 -3.63
C LEU A 114 2.51 11.61 -2.71
N ALA A 115 1.33 11.09 -2.40
CA ALA A 115 0.37 11.74 -1.48
C ALA A 115 0.99 11.96 -0.09
N TRP A 116 1.72 10.97 0.43
CA TRP A 116 2.44 11.08 1.71
C TRP A 116 3.44 12.25 1.71
N LEU A 117 4.24 12.38 0.65
CA LEU A 117 5.21 13.47 0.50
C LEU A 117 4.51 14.83 0.40
N LEU A 118 3.39 14.92 -0.33
CA LEU A 118 2.61 16.15 -0.45
C LEU A 118 2.06 16.60 0.90
N VAL A 119 1.38 15.72 1.64
CA VAL A 119 0.83 16.03 2.98
C VAL A 119 1.92 16.51 3.93
N ARG A 120 3.08 15.84 3.93
CA ARG A 120 4.25 16.23 4.75
C ARG A 120 4.83 17.58 4.35
N ARG A 121 4.80 17.95 3.07
CA ARG A 121 5.27 19.25 2.59
C ARG A 121 4.33 20.37 3.03
N PHE A 122 3.02 20.19 2.87
CA PHE A 122 2.03 21.19 3.28
C PHE A 122 1.98 21.40 4.80
N GLY A 123 2.07 20.33 5.60
CA GLY A 123 2.16 20.47 7.06
C GLY A 123 3.36 21.33 7.52
N LYS A 124 4.52 21.16 6.87
CA LYS A 124 5.71 22.00 7.16
C LYS A 124 5.51 23.47 6.78
N LEU A 125 4.72 23.76 5.74
CA LEU A 125 4.44 25.15 5.34
C LEU A 125 3.52 25.82 6.36
N SER A 126 2.48 25.12 6.82
CA SER A 126 1.57 25.63 7.85
C SER A 126 2.27 25.93 9.18
N ASP A 127 3.20 25.08 9.62
CA ASP A 127 3.98 25.30 10.84
C ASP A 127 4.88 26.54 10.77
N ARG A 128 5.35 26.93 9.57
CA ARG A 128 6.20 28.11 9.37
C ARG A 128 5.42 29.43 9.39
N THR A 129 4.12 29.39 9.11
CA THR A 129 3.26 30.57 9.01
C THR A 129 2.43 30.84 10.28
N GLY A 130 2.59 30.02 11.33
CA GLY A 130 1.90 30.21 12.61
C GLY A 130 2.43 31.43 13.39
N PRO A 131 1.58 32.13 14.16
CA PRO A 131 2.03 33.23 15.02
C PRO A 131 3.07 32.73 16.04
N PRO A 132 4.08 33.54 16.39
CA PRO A 132 5.09 33.14 17.37
C PRO A 132 4.43 32.79 18.72
N PRO A 133 4.98 31.82 19.47
CA PRO A 133 4.44 31.45 20.77
C PRO A 133 4.48 32.68 21.70
N ARG A 134 3.34 32.97 22.35
CA ARG A 134 3.27 34.03 23.36
C ARG A 134 4.14 33.59 24.53
N GLN A 135 5.24 34.32 24.76
CA GLN A 135 6.03 34.22 25.99
C GLN A 135 5.29 34.92 27.13
#